data_AF-A0A139SSA5-F1
#
_entry.id   AF-A0A139SSA5-F1
#
_cell.length_a   1.000
_cell.length_b   1.000
_cell.length_c   1.000
_cell.angle_alpha   90.00
_cell.angle_beta   90.00
_cell.angle_gamma   90.00
#
_symmetry.space_group_name_H-M   'P 1'
#
loop_
_entity.id
_entity.type
_entity.pdbx_description
1 polymer ?
#
loop_
_entity_poly.entity_id
_entity_poly.type
_entity_poly.pdbx_seq_one_letter_code
_entity_poly.pdbx_strand_id
1 'polypeptide(L)'
;MNHFTFTQQFREIYDRALALYTEGRRGAESYFTPEELAFLTANGITAQHVYDYVEDLHDEGGPDYDTALSIEIIRRDYFLNVQNGQWTGKKDDPATWPTKDESIWLPRLLAKARAKLHGELPDSGMFCCAGDRRFLAKNNIHPSEFMNLVWRAGDDDQAIIDFVAARSKTLSA
;
A
#
# COMPACT_ATOMS: atom_id res chain seq x y z
N MET A 1 -10.06 -13.39 16.15
CA MET A 1 -9.04 -13.31 15.08
C MET A 1 -7.78 -14.01 15.56
N ASN A 2 -7.22 -14.95 14.80
CA ASN A 2 -5.94 -15.57 15.15
C ASN A 2 -4.81 -14.81 14.45
N HIS A 3 -3.95 -14.14 15.21
CA HIS A 3 -2.85 -13.35 14.65
C HIS A 3 -1.76 -14.23 13.99
N PHE A 4 -1.60 -15.47 14.43
CA PHE A 4 -0.61 -16.41 13.90
C PHE A 4 -0.90 -16.81 12.46
N THR A 5 -2.17 -16.83 12.05
CA THR A 5 -2.60 -17.27 10.71
C THR A 5 -2.84 -16.11 9.74
N PHE A 6 -2.48 -14.88 10.12
CA PHE A 6 -2.75 -13.69 9.29
C PHE A 6 -2.16 -13.80 7.88
N THR A 7 -0.88 -14.17 7.76
CA THR A 7 -0.18 -14.22 6.47
C THR A 7 -0.79 -15.29 5.55
N GLN A 8 -1.14 -16.46 6.10
CA GLN A 8 -1.80 -17.52 5.35
C GLN A 8 -3.19 -17.08 4.84
N GLN A 9 -4.02 -16.50 5.72
CA GLN A 9 -5.36 -16.05 5.32
C GLN A 9 -5.29 -14.92 4.29
N PHE A 10 -4.30 -14.02 4.41
CA PHE A 10 -4.07 -12.97 3.42
C PHE A 10 -3.65 -13.54 2.06
N ARG A 11 -2.77 -14.56 2.02
CA ARG A 11 -2.41 -15.29 0.78
C ARG A 11 -3.63 -15.87 0.09
N GLU A 12 -4.48 -16.58 0.83
CA GLU A 12 -5.68 -17.23 0.28
C GLU A 12 -6.62 -16.20 -0.37
N ILE A 13 -6.83 -15.04 0.29
CA ILE A 13 -7.64 -13.94 -0.24
C ILE A 13 -6.98 -13.33 -1.49
N TYR A 14 -5.68 -13.05 -1.45
CA TYR A 14 -4.92 -12.47 -2.56
C TYR A 14 -4.99 -13.37 -3.81
N ASP A 15 -4.80 -14.68 -3.64
CA ASP A 15 -4.79 -15.64 -4.75
C ASP A 15 -6.13 -15.76 -5.42
N ARG A 16 -7.19 -15.79 -4.60
CA ARG A 16 -8.55 -15.83 -5.10
C ARG A 16 -8.87 -14.53 -5.85
N ALA A 17 -8.49 -13.37 -5.31
CA ALA A 17 -8.65 -12.09 -5.99
C ALA A 17 -7.93 -12.07 -7.35
N LEU A 18 -6.68 -12.55 -7.41
CA LEU A 18 -5.90 -12.61 -8.66
C LEU A 18 -6.54 -13.56 -9.69
N ALA A 19 -7.04 -14.71 -9.26
CA ALA A 19 -7.76 -15.64 -10.12
C ALA A 19 -9.03 -14.99 -10.70
N LEU A 20 -9.82 -14.30 -9.87
CA LEU A 20 -11.03 -13.60 -10.31
C LEU A 20 -10.73 -12.48 -11.33
N TYR A 21 -9.65 -11.72 -11.12
CA TYR A 21 -9.22 -10.69 -12.07
C TYR A 21 -8.79 -11.28 -13.41
N THR A 22 -8.02 -12.38 -13.35
CA THR A 22 -7.58 -13.15 -14.53
C THR A 22 -8.77 -13.73 -15.31
N GLU A 23 -9.86 -14.11 -14.63
CA GLU A 23 -11.13 -14.54 -15.25
C GLU A 23 -11.95 -13.40 -15.88
N GLY A 24 -11.51 -12.15 -15.77
CA GLY A 24 -12.20 -10.99 -16.32
C GLY A 24 -13.23 -10.35 -15.39
N ARG A 25 -13.34 -10.77 -14.12
CA ARG A 25 -14.21 -10.10 -13.14
C ARG A 25 -13.61 -8.77 -12.73
N ARG A 26 -14.44 -7.77 -12.42
CA ARG A 26 -14.00 -6.41 -12.07
C ARG A 26 -14.81 -5.86 -10.90
N GLY A 27 -14.26 -4.85 -10.22
CA GLY A 27 -14.87 -4.20 -9.06
C GLY A 27 -14.59 -4.95 -7.76
N ALA A 28 -13.99 -4.24 -6.79
CA ALA A 28 -13.62 -4.77 -5.49
C ALA A 28 -14.82 -5.33 -4.70
N GLU A 29 -16.02 -4.78 -4.93
CA GLU A 29 -17.28 -5.21 -4.35
C GLU A 29 -17.72 -6.62 -4.77
N SER A 30 -17.19 -7.13 -5.88
CA SER A 30 -17.53 -8.47 -6.39
C SER A 30 -16.54 -9.57 -5.96
N TYR A 31 -15.48 -9.21 -5.24
CA TYR A 31 -14.32 -10.08 -5.03
C TYR A 31 -14.33 -10.83 -3.72
N PHE A 32 -14.98 -10.33 -2.67
CA PHE A 32 -14.77 -10.85 -1.31
C PHE A 32 -16.07 -11.30 -0.67
N THR A 33 -16.04 -12.43 0.03
CA THR A 33 -17.16 -12.88 0.86
C THR A 33 -17.30 -11.99 2.10
N PRO A 34 -18.45 -12.01 2.79
CA PRO A 34 -18.62 -11.29 4.05
C PRO A 34 -17.54 -11.61 5.11
N GLU A 35 -17.09 -12.87 5.18
CA GLU A 35 -16.07 -13.34 6.12
C GLU A 35 -14.69 -12.76 5.79
N GLU A 36 -14.34 -12.71 4.50
CA GLU A 36 -13.08 -12.13 4.03
C GLU A 36 -13.07 -10.60 4.21
N LEU A 37 -14.19 -9.93 3.95
CA LEU A 37 -14.34 -8.50 4.24
C LEU A 37 -14.17 -8.22 5.74
N ALA A 38 -14.76 -9.06 6.60
CA ALA A 38 -14.58 -8.95 8.04
C ALA A 38 -13.12 -9.17 8.46
N PHE A 39 -12.43 -10.14 7.86
CA PHE A 39 -11.01 -10.38 8.08
C PHE A 39 -10.15 -9.17 7.65
N LEU A 40 -10.34 -8.66 6.43
CA LEU A 40 -9.59 -7.51 5.92
C LEU A 40 -9.80 -6.28 6.82
N THR A 41 -11.07 -5.99 7.14
CA THR A 41 -11.45 -4.86 8.00
C THR A 41 -10.82 -4.95 9.39
N ALA A 42 -10.82 -6.14 9.99
CA ALA A 42 -10.21 -6.38 11.31
C ALA A 42 -8.68 -6.25 11.32
N ASN A 43 -8.03 -6.26 10.15
CA ASN A 43 -6.58 -6.09 10.01
C ASN A 43 -6.20 -4.73 9.40
N GLY A 44 -7.13 -3.78 9.25
CA GLY A 44 -6.82 -2.44 8.73
C GLY A 44 -6.67 -2.39 7.20
N ILE A 45 -7.15 -3.41 6.49
CA ILE A 45 -7.04 -3.57 5.03
C ILE A 45 -8.41 -3.35 4.41
N THR A 46 -8.48 -2.62 3.30
CA THR A 46 -9.72 -2.45 2.53
C THR A 46 -9.77 -3.44 1.39
N ALA A 47 -10.97 -3.79 0.93
CA ALA A 47 -11.16 -4.61 -0.28
C ALA A 47 -10.48 -3.97 -1.50
N GLN A 48 -10.57 -2.64 -1.63
CA GLN A 48 -9.95 -1.90 -2.72
C GLN A 48 -8.43 -2.09 -2.77
N HIS A 49 -7.73 -2.09 -1.63
CA HIS A 49 -6.27 -2.30 -1.64
C HIS A 49 -5.88 -3.65 -2.25
N VAL A 50 -6.60 -4.72 -1.92
CA VAL A 50 -6.32 -6.05 -2.46
C VAL A 50 -6.67 -6.12 -3.94
N TYR A 51 -7.80 -5.53 -4.34
CA TYR A 51 -8.20 -5.42 -5.74
C TYR A 51 -7.15 -4.67 -6.57
N ASP A 52 -6.70 -3.51 -6.10
CA ASP A 52 -5.68 -2.71 -6.77
C ASP A 52 -4.38 -3.50 -6.94
N TYR A 53 -3.95 -4.27 -5.94
CA TYR A 53 -2.74 -5.08 -6.08
C TYR A 53 -2.82 -6.13 -7.17
N VAL A 54 -3.96 -6.82 -7.30
CA VAL A 54 -4.09 -7.88 -8.31
C VAL A 54 -4.35 -7.32 -9.70
N GLU A 55 -5.05 -6.19 -9.81
CA GLU A 55 -5.20 -5.42 -11.05
C GLU A 55 -3.84 -4.96 -11.56
N ASP A 56 -3.07 -4.26 -10.74
CA ASP A 56 -1.77 -3.69 -11.11
C ASP A 56 -0.72 -4.81 -11.30
N LEU A 57 -0.82 -5.95 -10.59
CA LEU A 57 0.00 -7.12 -10.87
C LEU A 57 -0.27 -7.68 -12.27
N HIS A 58 -1.54 -7.86 -12.61
CA HIS A 58 -1.94 -8.43 -13.90
C HIS A 58 -1.60 -7.48 -15.07
N ASP A 59 -1.87 -6.19 -14.92
CA ASP A 59 -1.77 -5.22 -16.01
C ASP A 59 -0.39 -4.53 -16.09
N GLU A 60 0.29 -4.35 -14.96
CA GLU A 60 1.51 -3.54 -14.83
C GLU A 60 2.69 -4.32 -14.18
N GLY A 61 2.53 -5.63 -13.95
CA GLY A 61 3.58 -6.52 -13.45
C GLY A 61 3.95 -6.36 -11.96
N GLY A 62 3.16 -5.63 -11.17
CA GLY A 62 3.30 -5.60 -9.71
C GLY A 62 2.29 -4.69 -9.02
N PRO A 63 2.24 -4.65 -7.68
CA PRO A 63 3.07 -5.41 -6.75
C PRO A 63 2.65 -6.89 -6.66
N ASP A 64 3.64 -7.77 -6.54
CA ASP A 64 3.40 -9.20 -6.27
C ASP A 64 2.92 -9.44 -4.83
N TYR A 65 2.63 -10.72 -4.52
CA TYR A 65 2.15 -11.11 -3.20
C TYR A 65 3.11 -10.71 -2.08
N ASP A 66 4.42 -10.95 -2.23
CA ASP A 66 5.39 -10.66 -1.18
C ASP A 66 5.51 -9.15 -0.92
N THR A 67 5.47 -8.34 -1.98
CA THR A 67 5.43 -6.89 -1.87
C THR A 67 4.15 -6.42 -1.19
N ALA A 68 2.99 -6.90 -1.64
CA ALA A 68 1.69 -6.57 -1.05
C ALA A 68 1.62 -6.96 0.44
N LEU A 69 2.03 -8.19 0.78
CA LEU A 69 2.08 -8.67 2.16
C LEU A 69 3.00 -7.80 3.03
N SER A 70 4.19 -7.46 2.53
CA SER A 70 5.14 -6.66 3.31
C SER A 70 4.62 -5.25 3.59
N ILE A 71 3.83 -4.67 2.68
CA ILE A 71 3.10 -3.41 2.90
C ILE A 71 2.02 -3.63 3.95
N GLU A 72 1.17 -4.64 3.78
CA GLU A 72 0.02 -4.85 4.68
C GLU A 72 0.42 -5.25 6.10
N ILE A 73 1.58 -5.89 6.31
CA ILE A 73 2.13 -6.12 7.65
C ILE A 73 2.33 -4.80 8.39
N ILE A 74 2.91 -3.80 7.73
CA ILE A 74 3.17 -2.47 8.34
C ILE A 74 1.85 -1.74 8.59
N ARG A 75 0.94 -1.75 7.59
CA ARG A 75 -0.38 -1.12 7.74
C ARG A 75 -1.16 -1.73 8.91
N ARG A 76 -1.16 -3.06 9.01
CA ARG A 76 -1.82 -3.81 10.08
C ARG A 76 -1.23 -3.50 11.44
N ASP A 77 0.10 -3.42 11.54
CA ASP A 77 0.78 -3.06 12.78
C ASP A 77 0.35 -1.66 13.24
N TYR A 78 0.39 -0.67 12.33
CA TYR A 78 -0.10 0.68 12.60
C TYR A 78 -1.58 0.69 13.02
N PHE A 79 -2.43 -0.07 12.32
CA PHE A 79 -3.85 -0.17 12.65
C PHE A 79 -4.08 -0.67 14.08
N LEU A 80 -3.43 -1.77 14.44
CA LEU A 80 -3.66 -2.42 15.73
C LEU A 80 -3.02 -1.67 16.89
N ASN A 81 -1.81 -1.16 16.70
CA ASN A 81 -0.99 -0.64 17.80
C ASN A 81 -0.99 0.89 17.91
N VAL A 82 -1.19 1.61 16.80
CA VAL A 82 -1.29 3.08 16.82
C VAL A 82 -2.74 3.54 16.82
N GLN A 83 -3.58 2.92 15.98
CA GLN A 83 -5.00 3.28 15.89
C GLN A 83 -5.91 2.46 16.80
N ASN A 84 -5.38 1.53 17.61
CA ASN A 84 -6.14 0.66 18.52
C ASN A 84 -7.27 -0.11 17.82
N GLY A 85 -7.04 -0.51 16.56
CA GLY A 85 -8.04 -1.18 15.72
C GLY A 85 -9.22 -0.30 15.32
N GLN A 86 -9.09 1.03 15.42
CA GLN A 86 -10.14 1.98 15.04
C GLN A 86 -9.82 2.63 13.70
N TRP A 87 -10.78 2.56 12.78
CA TRP A 87 -10.71 3.29 11.52
C TRP A 87 -10.93 4.78 11.74
N THR A 88 -10.22 5.63 11.01
CA THR A 88 -10.42 7.08 11.10
C THR A 88 -11.76 7.53 10.49
N GLY A 89 -12.33 6.72 9.60
CA GLY A 89 -13.53 7.02 8.83
C GLY A 89 -13.32 8.08 7.75
N LYS A 90 -12.07 8.50 7.52
CA LYS A 90 -11.70 9.53 6.55
C LYS A 90 -11.17 8.90 5.27
N LYS A 91 -11.23 9.68 4.19
CA LYS A 91 -10.54 9.42 2.93
C LYS A 91 -9.81 10.69 2.53
N ASP A 92 -8.60 10.54 2.06
CA ASP A 92 -7.79 11.62 1.51
C ASP A 92 -8.34 12.06 0.15
N ASP A 93 -8.12 13.32 -0.24
CA ASP A 93 -8.57 13.85 -1.53
C ASP A 93 -7.45 13.77 -2.58
N PRO A 94 -7.55 12.91 -3.62
CA PRO A 94 -6.54 12.79 -4.66
C PRO A 94 -6.22 14.11 -5.39
N ALA A 95 -7.16 15.06 -5.43
CA ALA A 95 -6.98 16.35 -6.08
C ALA A 95 -5.99 17.25 -5.32
N THR A 96 -5.75 16.97 -4.03
CA THR A 96 -4.78 17.69 -3.20
C THR A 96 -3.36 17.15 -3.35
N TRP A 97 -3.22 15.94 -3.92
CA TRP A 97 -1.90 15.33 -4.11
C TRP A 97 -1.11 16.04 -5.22
N PRO A 98 0.21 16.22 -5.07
CA PRO A 98 1.09 16.74 -6.12
C PRO A 98 0.91 16.00 -7.45
N THR A 99 1.11 16.65 -8.59
CA THR A 99 0.81 16.07 -9.91
C THR A 99 1.70 14.86 -10.23
N LYS A 100 1.29 14.06 -11.24
CA LYS A 100 2.05 12.90 -11.73
C LYS A 100 3.23 13.34 -12.62
N ASP A 101 4.14 14.12 -12.06
CA ASP A 101 5.38 14.57 -12.70
C ASP A 101 6.58 13.92 -11.98
N GLU A 102 7.50 13.33 -12.75
CA GLU A 102 8.67 12.61 -12.21
C GLU A 102 9.58 13.51 -11.36
N SER A 103 9.62 14.81 -11.63
CA SER A 103 10.44 15.78 -10.88
C SER A 103 9.92 16.04 -9.46
N ILE A 104 8.65 15.73 -9.19
CA ILE A 104 7.96 15.97 -7.91
C ILE A 104 7.29 14.71 -7.37
N TRP A 105 7.78 13.52 -7.76
CA TRP A 105 7.14 12.26 -7.39
C TRP A 105 7.22 11.96 -5.89
N LEU A 106 8.31 12.37 -5.20
CA LEU A 106 8.49 12.09 -3.78
C LEU A 106 7.39 12.71 -2.90
N PRO A 107 7.06 14.01 -3.01
CA PRO A 107 5.91 14.59 -2.31
C PRO A 107 4.59 13.85 -2.55
N ARG A 108 4.32 13.44 -3.80
CA ARG A 108 3.11 12.67 -4.14
C ARG A 108 3.11 11.30 -3.47
N LEU A 109 4.23 10.59 -3.53
CA LEU A 109 4.41 9.28 -2.92
C LEU A 109 4.26 9.35 -1.40
N LEU A 110 4.77 10.41 -0.76
CA LEU A 110 4.66 10.64 0.67
C LEU A 110 3.20 10.82 1.11
N ALA A 111 2.42 11.63 0.39
CA ALA A 111 0.98 11.78 0.67
C ALA A 111 0.24 10.44 0.60
N LYS A 112 0.50 9.66 -0.46
CA LYS A 112 -0.09 8.32 -0.64
C LYS A 112 0.33 7.34 0.45
N ALA A 113 1.60 7.36 0.87
CA ALA A 113 2.11 6.49 1.92
C ALA A 113 1.46 6.81 3.28
N ARG A 114 1.30 8.09 3.61
CA ARG A 114 0.58 8.54 4.83
C ARG A 114 -0.89 8.12 4.79
N ALA A 115 -1.57 8.38 3.67
CA ALA A 115 -2.95 7.94 3.47
C ALA A 115 -3.08 6.42 3.59
N LYS A 116 -2.14 5.65 3.00
CA LYS A 116 -2.12 4.19 3.13
C LYS A 116 -2.00 3.79 4.58
N LEU A 117 -1.00 4.30 5.29
CA LEU A 117 -0.68 3.98 6.68
C LEU A 117 -1.87 4.22 7.61
N HIS A 118 -2.61 5.32 7.42
CA HIS A 118 -3.78 5.67 8.22
C HIS A 118 -5.06 4.90 7.82
N GLY A 119 -5.07 4.21 6.68
CA GLY A 119 -6.27 3.61 6.10
C GLY A 119 -7.19 4.60 5.41
N GLU A 120 -6.65 5.73 4.97
CA GLU A 120 -7.35 6.88 4.40
C GLU A 120 -7.20 6.97 2.88
N LEU A 121 -6.53 6.00 2.22
CA LEU A 121 -6.45 5.99 0.76
C LEU A 121 -7.85 6.00 0.12
N PRO A 122 -8.14 6.95 -0.80
CA PRO A 122 -9.36 6.96 -1.59
C PRO A 122 -9.38 5.80 -2.58
N ASP A 123 -10.58 5.34 -2.95
CA ASP A 123 -10.70 4.14 -3.78
C ASP A 123 -10.16 4.34 -5.21
N SER A 124 -10.01 5.59 -5.65
CA SER A 124 -9.38 5.96 -6.92
C SER A 124 -7.84 6.02 -6.85
N GLY A 125 -7.22 5.64 -5.73
CA GLY A 125 -5.78 5.80 -5.52
C GLY A 125 -5.16 4.66 -4.71
N MET A 126 -4.10 4.06 -5.25
CA MET A 126 -3.32 3.02 -4.59
C MET A 126 -1.92 3.51 -4.22
N PHE A 127 -1.39 3.11 -3.07
CA PHE A 127 0.05 3.15 -2.78
C PHE A 127 0.75 1.96 -3.45
N CYS A 128 1.96 2.17 -3.97
CA CYS A 128 2.71 1.17 -4.73
C CYS A 128 2.15 0.90 -6.13
N CYS A 129 1.59 1.92 -6.80
CA CYS A 129 1.23 1.83 -8.24
C CYS A 129 2.46 1.80 -9.15
N ALA A 130 2.29 1.56 -10.45
CA ALA A 130 3.39 1.51 -11.42
C ALA A 130 4.36 2.71 -11.33
N GLY A 131 3.85 3.93 -11.15
CA GLY A 131 4.69 5.12 -10.98
C GLY A 131 5.46 5.14 -9.65
N ASP A 132 4.83 4.73 -8.55
CA ASP A 132 5.49 4.61 -7.25
C ASP A 132 6.62 3.58 -7.32
N ARG A 133 6.34 2.42 -7.92
CA ARG A 133 7.32 1.33 -8.10
C ARG A 133 8.51 1.81 -8.93
N ARG A 134 8.28 2.52 -10.04
CA ARG A 134 9.38 3.08 -10.85
C ARG A 134 10.24 4.07 -10.06
N PHE A 135 9.62 4.99 -9.32
CA PHE A 135 10.37 5.93 -8.49
C PHE A 135 11.19 5.22 -7.42
N LEU A 136 10.57 4.29 -6.69
CA LEU A 136 11.21 3.54 -5.62
C LEU A 136 12.36 2.66 -6.13
N ALA A 137 12.15 1.95 -7.23
CA ALA A 137 13.18 1.14 -7.88
C ALA A 137 14.38 2.00 -8.35
N LYS A 138 14.12 3.15 -8.97
CA LYS A 138 15.15 4.11 -9.39
C LYS A 138 15.99 4.63 -8.21
N ASN A 139 15.45 4.61 -7.00
CA ASN A 139 16.14 5.04 -5.79
C ASN A 139 16.63 3.87 -4.92
N ASN A 140 16.49 2.62 -5.37
CA ASN A 140 16.84 1.41 -4.61
C ASN A 140 16.18 1.34 -3.22
N ILE A 141 14.86 1.56 -3.20
CA ILE A 141 14.05 1.54 -1.98
C ILE A 141 12.90 0.54 -2.20
N HIS A 142 12.71 -0.38 -1.27
CA HIS A 142 11.56 -1.27 -1.32
C HIS A 142 10.27 -0.53 -0.87
N PRO A 143 9.09 -0.78 -1.47
CA PRO A 143 7.85 -0.09 -1.08
C PRO A 143 7.51 -0.19 0.42
N SER A 144 7.68 -1.36 1.02
CA SER A 144 7.47 -1.53 2.47
C SER A 144 8.56 -0.84 3.32
N GLU A 145 9.80 -0.77 2.85
CA GLU A 145 10.85 0.01 3.50
C GLU A 145 10.50 1.50 3.52
N PHE A 146 10.02 2.04 2.39
CA PHE A 146 9.55 3.42 2.31
C PHE A 146 8.38 3.67 3.26
N MET A 147 7.37 2.78 3.29
CA MET A 147 6.22 2.95 4.17
C MET A 147 6.62 2.90 5.67
N ASN A 148 7.55 2.02 6.04
CA ASN A 148 8.09 1.97 7.40
C ASN A 148 8.92 3.21 7.75
N LEU A 149 9.67 3.77 6.79
CA LEU A 149 10.35 5.05 6.97
C LEU A 149 9.36 6.18 7.23
N VAL A 150 8.28 6.28 6.44
CA VAL A 150 7.22 7.28 6.62
C VAL A 150 6.60 7.17 8.01
N TRP A 151 6.32 5.95 8.48
CA TRP A 151 5.83 5.76 9.85
C TRP A 151 6.84 6.26 10.89
N ARG A 152 8.10 5.80 10.84
CA ARG A 152 9.11 6.15 11.85
C ARG A 152 9.46 7.64 11.87
N ALA A 153 9.45 8.30 10.70
CA ALA A 153 9.77 9.72 10.58
C ALA A 153 8.61 10.63 11.05
N GLY A 154 7.37 10.15 11.01
CA GLY A 154 6.20 10.94 11.40
C GLY A 154 6.08 12.20 10.56
N ASP A 155 6.20 13.36 11.20
CA ASP A 155 6.12 14.70 10.57
C ASP A 155 7.49 15.23 10.07
N ASP A 156 8.58 14.49 10.29
CA ASP A 156 9.91 14.86 9.81
C ASP A 156 10.10 14.50 8.33
N ASP A 157 9.53 15.32 7.44
CA ASP A 157 9.67 15.18 5.98
C ASP A 157 11.15 15.27 5.55
N GLN A 158 11.98 16.02 6.26
CA GLN A 158 13.39 16.18 5.93
C GLN A 158 14.16 14.87 6.10
N ALA A 159 13.89 14.12 7.17
CA ALA A 159 14.48 12.79 7.36
C ALA A 159 14.14 11.82 6.22
N ILE A 160 12.93 11.90 5.66
CA ILE A 160 12.49 11.09 4.51
C ILE A 160 13.25 11.51 3.25
N ILE A 161 13.35 12.81 3.00
CA ILE A 161 14.09 13.38 1.86
C ILE A 161 15.57 12.96 1.91
N ASP A 162 16.20 13.11 3.07
CA ASP A 162 17.62 12.78 3.26
C ASP A 162 17.89 11.29 3.05
N PHE A 163 17.00 10.41 3.54
CA PHE A 163 17.10 8.98 3.31
C PHE A 163 17.01 8.63 1.82
N VAL A 164 16.03 9.19 1.10
CA VAL A 164 15.88 8.94 -0.34
C VAL A 164 17.14 9.39 -1.08
N ALA A 165 17.63 10.60 -0.81
CA ALA A 165 18.84 11.14 -1.42
C ALA A 165 20.09 10.29 -1.13
N ALA A 166 20.21 9.73 0.07
CA ALA A 166 21.31 8.83 0.43
C ALA A 166 21.25 7.50 -0.36
N ARG A 167 20.06 6.91 -0.50
CA ARG A 167 19.84 5.66 -1.26
C ARG A 167 20.09 5.82 -2.75
N SER A 168 19.68 6.95 -3.35
CA SER A 168 19.96 7.24 -4.77
C SER A 168 21.47 7.26 -5.06
N LYS A 169 22.29 7.78 -4.14
CA LYS A 169 23.75 7.86 -4.31
C LYS A 169 24.42 6.48 -4.32
N THR A 170 23.89 5.52 -3.54
CA THR A 170 24.43 4.15 -3.53
C THR A 170 24.22 3.38 -4.84
N LEU A 171 23.33 3.82 -5.73
CA LEU A 171 23.20 3.26 -7.09
C LEU A 171 24.24 3.80 -8.07
N SER A 172 24.82 4.97 -7.78
CA SER A 172 25.79 5.66 -8.65
C SER A 172 27.26 5.39 -8.29
N ALA A 173 27.49 4.61 -7.23
CA ALA A 173 28.81 4.21 -6.72
C ALA A 173 29.11 2.77 -7.10
#